data_AF-A0A1E1W3T9-F1
#
_entry.id   AF-A0A1E1W3T9-F1
#
_cell.length_a   1.000
_cell.length_b   1.000
_cell.length_c   1.000
_cell.angle_alpha   90.00
_cell.angle_beta   90.00
_cell.angle_gamma   90.00
#
_symmetry.space_group_name_H-M   'P 1'
#
loop_
_entity.id
_entity.type
_entity.pdbx_description
1 polymer ?
#
loop_
_entity_poly.entity_id
_entity_poly.type
_entity_poly.pdbx_seq_one_letter_code
_entity_poly.pdbx_strand_id
1 'polypeptide(L)'
;MADEAQGPTINIGDAIKKSIAESMKNIDPVAIMQKIVASTPEEEESDEVRQKLQGVLQKYNDMNEDDREQFVSQMKEILANRITMKMKDFNPNLDGLQEEIGQAIMYRLALLGVGALLLVILFVFFGYKLYKSIKEKEVRREEKKKAKQMKKKK
;
A
#
# COMPACT_ATOMS: atom_id res chain seq x y z
N MET A 1 -7.18 31.95 12.65
CA MET A 1 -6.18 30.88 12.84
C MET A 1 -6.93 29.58 12.65
N ALA A 2 -6.76 28.93 11.50
CA ALA A 2 -7.48 27.71 11.16
C ALA A 2 -6.69 26.53 11.74
N ASP A 3 -7.34 25.80 12.63
CA ASP A 3 -6.86 24.55 13.20
C ASP A 3 -6.86 23.51 12.06
N GLU A 4 -5.68 23.19 11.53
CA GLU A 4 -5.51 22.06 10.63
C GLU A 4 -5.64 20.78 11.45
N ALA A 5 -6.81 20.16 11.38
CA ALA A 5 -7.03 18.81 11.89
C ALA A 5 -6.13 17.82 11.10
N GLN A 6 -4.92 17.62 11.61
CA GLN A 6 -4.05 16.53 11.17
C GLN A 6 -4.76 15.22 11.51
N GLY A 7 -5.27 14.55 10.48
CA GLY A 7 -5.75 13.17 10.59
C GLY A 7 -4.65 12.25 11.13
N PRO A 8 -4.99 11.03 11.57
CA PRO A 8 -4.02 10.12 12.18
C PRO A 8 -2.86 9.88 11.22
N THR A 9 -1.72 10.51 11.51
CA THR A 9 -0.48 10.36 10.75
C THR A 9 0.02 8.95 11.05
N ILE A 10 -0.21 8.03 10.12
CA ILE A 10 0.41 6.71 10.17
C ILE A 10 1.90 6.96 9.92
N ASN A 11 2.71 7.00 10.98
CA ASN A 11 4.16 7.10 10.89
C ASN A 11 4.72 5.79 10.31
N ILE A 12 4.71 5.67 9.00
CA ILE A 12 5.24 4.53 8.24
C ILE A 12 6.71 4.28 8.64
N GLY A 13 7.48 5.35 8.94
CA GLY A 13 8.84 5.23 9.44
C GLY A 13 8.95 4.46 10.77
N ASP A 14 8.02 4.67 11.70
CA ASP A 14 7.99 3.94 12.98
C ASP A 14 7.56 2.48 12.77
N ALA A 15 6.63 2.24 11.84
CA ALA A 15 6.21 0.89 11.47
C ALA A 15 7.36 0.09 10.84
N ILE A 16 8.17 0.71 9.97
CA ILE A 16 9.36 0.10 9.36
C ILE A 16 10.42 -0.19 10.42
N LYS A 17 10.70 0.77 11.32
CA LYS A 17 11.64 0.57 12.44
C LYS A 17 11.24 -0.62 13.31
N LYS A 18 9.96 -0.75 13.63
CA LYS A 18 9.42 -1.86 14.42
C LYS A 18 9.56 -3.20 13.67
N SER A 19 9.18 -3.25 12.40
CA SER A 19 9.28 -4.46 11.56
C SER A 19 10.73 -4.95 11.41
N ILE A 20 11.68 -4.03 11.24
CA ILE A 20 13.11 -4.35 11.16
C ILE A 20 13.63 -4.84 12.52
N ALA A 21 13.28 -4.18 13.62
CA ALA A 21 13.67 -4.62 14.96
C ALA A 21 13.12 -6.02 15.32
N GLU A 22 11.92 -6.34 14.83
CA GLU A 22 11.30 -7.66 15.02
C GLU A 22 11.97 -8.73 14.14
N SER A 23 12.30 -8.39 12.89
CA SER A 23 13.05 -9.27 11.99
C SER A 23 14.44 -9.60 12.57
N MET A 24 15.12 -8.64 13.19
CA MET A 24 16.43 -8.84 13.82
C MET A 24 16.44 -9.90 14.93
N LYS A 25 15.34 -10.08 15.66
CA LYS A 25 15.27 -11.11 16.73
C LYS A 25 15.35 -12.53 16.18
N ASN A 26 14.93 -12.73 14.94
CA ASN A 26 14.85 -14.02 14.28
C ASN A 26 15.95 -14.21 13.22
N ILE A 27 16.95 -13.32 13.15
CA ILE A 27 18.04 -13.44 12.19
C ILE A 27 18.96 -14.59 12.59
N ASP A 28 19.17 -15.52 11.65
CA ASP A 28 20.27 -16.47 11.66
C ASP A 28 21.43 -15.94 10.80
N PRO A 29 22.50 -15.40 11.42
CA PRO A 29 23.62 -14.85 10.68
C PRO A 29 24.35 -15.91 9.83
N VAL A 30 24.35 -17.17 10.25
CA VAL A 30 25.03 -18.26 9.53
C VAL A 30 24.29 -18.61 8.26
N ALA A 31 22.96 -18.72 8.32
CA ALA A 31 22.13 -18.94 7.13
C ALA A 31 22.28 -17.80 6.09
N ILE A 32 22.40 -16.55 6.55
CA ILE A 32 22.65 -15.40 5.66
C ILE A 32 24.01 -15.53 4.97
N MET A 33 25.07 -15.84 5.72
CA MET A 33 26.41 -16.04 5.15
C MET A 33 26.42 -17.17 4.12
N GLN A 34 25.76 -18.30 4.41
CA GLN A 34 25.61 -19.41 3.47
C GLN A 34 24.89 -18.99 2.18
N LYS A 35 23.80 -18.21 2.30
CA LYS A 35 23.04 -17.73 1.15
C LYS A 35 23.86 -16.77 0.27
N ILE A 36 24.68 -15.90 0.87
CA ILE A 36 25.56 -14.98 0.14
C ILE A 36 26.64 -15.75 -0.62
N VAL A 37 27.25 -16.75 0.02
CA VAL A 37 28.27 -17.60 -0.61
C VAL A 37 27.68 -18.46 -1.74
N ALA A 38 26.43 -18.93 -1.58
CA ALA A 38 25.74 -19.77 -2.56
C ALA A 38 25.12 -19.02 -3.75
N SER A 39 25.01 -17.69 -3.67
CA SER A 39 24.54 -16.87 -4.79
C SER A 39 25.56 -16.89 -5.94
N THR A 40 25.23 -16.53 -7.19
CA THR A 40 26.20 -16.42 -8.31
C THR A 40 26.90 -15.06 -8.30
N PRO A 41 28.19 -14.94 -8.67
CA PRO A 41 28.90 -13.66 -8.62
C PRO A 41 28.50 -12.80 -9.81
N GLU A 42 28.03 -11.58 -9.53
CA GLU A 42 27.74 -10.59 -10.59
C GLU A 42 28.92 -9.61 -10.78
N GLU A 43 29.86 -9.50 -9.83
CA GLU A 43 30.98 -8.54 -9.83
C GLU A 43 32.24 -9.10 -9.14
N GLU A 44 33.44 -8.68 -9.57
CA GLU A 44 34.75 -9.13 -9.02
C GLU A 44 34.91 -8.86 -7.51
N GLU A 45 34.35 -7.77 -6.98
CA GLU A 45 34.36 -7.48 -5.52
C GLU A 45 33.53 -8.51 -4.72
N SER A 46 32.55 -9.15 -5.36
CA SER A 46 31.71 -10.18 -4.74
C SER A 46 32.51 -11.45 -4.44
N ASP A 47 33.52 -11.77 -5.26
CA ASP A 47 34.33 -12.98 -5.12
C ASP A 47 35.25 -12.92 -3.90
N GLU A 48 35.88 -11.77 -3.63
CA GLU A 48 36.72 -11.60 -2.44
C GLU A 48 35.89 -11.72 -1.15
N VAL A 49 34.69 -11.12 -1.14
CA VAL A 49 33.77 -11.17 0.00
C VAL A 49 33.30 -12.61 0.24
N ARG A 50 33.02 -13.38 -0.81
CA ARG A 50 32.64 -14.79 -0.69
C ARG A 50 33.76 -15.65 -0.14
N GLN A 51 34.99 -15.47 -0.61
CA GLN A 51 36.13 -16.21 -0.09
C GLN A 51 36.33 -15.95 1.40
N LYS A 52 36.21 -14.69 1.84
CA LYS A 52 36.26 -14.34 3.27
C LYS A 52 35.11 -14.96 4.05
N LEU A 53 33.88 -14.91 3.53
CA LEU A 53 32.72 -15.53 4.15
C LEU A 53 32.84 -17.06 4.24
N GLN A 54 33.39 -17.69 3.21
CA GLN A 54 33.65 -19.12 3.18
C GLN A 54 34.69 -19.51 4.23
N GLY A 55 35.75 -18.72 4.40
CA GLY A 55 36.74 -18.91 5.47
C GLY A 55 36.13 -18.76 6.87
N VAL A 56 35.23 -17.78 7.06
CA VAL A 56 34.49 -17.61 8.32
C VAL A 56 33.56 -18.78 8.60
N LEU A 57 32.85 -19.30 7.59
CA LEU A 57 31.99 -20.48 7.71
C LEU A 57 32.78 -21.76 8.00
N GLN A 58 33.96 -21.91 7.39
CA GLN A 58 34.84 -23.03 7.66
C GLN A 58 35.34 -22.98 9.10
N LYS A 59 35.82 -21.81 9.55
CA LYS A 59 36.21 -21.60 10.94
C LYS A 59 35.06 -21.86 11.91
N TYR A 60 33.84 -21.46 11.57
CA TYR A 60 32.63 -21.75 12.37
C TYR A 60 32.34 -23.26 12.46
N ASN A 61 32.51 -24.01 11.36
CA ASN A 61 32.29 -25.47 11.36
C ASN A 61 33.37 -26.22 12.16
N ASP A 62 34.59 -25.70 12.19
CA ASP A 62 35.73 -26.27 12.91
C ASP A 62 35.75 -25.90 14.42
N MET A 63 34.90 -24.96 14.85
CA MET A 63 34.72 -24.59 16.25
C MET A 63 33.92 -25.65 17.03
N ASN A 64 34.15 -25.74 18.35
CA ASN A 64 33.34 -26.57 19.23
C ASN A 64 31.91 -25.99 19.40
N GLU A 65 31.02 -26.71 20.08
CA GLU A 65 29.61 -26.27 20.22
C GLU A 65 29.47 -24.96 21.01
N ASP A 66 30.21 -24.81 22.12
CA ASP A 66 30.19 -23.61 22.96
C ASP A 66 30.72 -22.36 22.21
N ASP A 67 31.82 -22.52 21.46
CA ASP A 67 32.45 -21.47 20.65
C ASP A 67 31.53 -21.05 19.49
N ARG A 68 30.79 -22.00 18.92
CA ARG A 68 29.79 -21.71 17.87
C ARG A 68 28.64 -20.88 18.41
N GLU A 69 28.14 -21.21 19.60
CA GLU A 69 27.09 -20.40 20.25
C GLU A 69 27.58 -18.98 20.54
N GLN A 70 28.81 -18.83 21.05
CA GLN A 70 29.41 -17.52 21.28
C GLN A 70 29.58 -16.71 20.00
N PHE A 71 30.06 -17.35 18.92
CA PHE A 71 30.20 -16.71 17.62
C PHE A 71 28.86 -16.20 17.09
N VAL A 72 27.80 -17.03 17.13
CA VAL A 72 26.46 -16.63 16.69
C VAL A 72 25.93 -15.47 17.54
N SER A 73 26.15 -15.52 18.86
CA SER A 73 25.73 -14.45 19.78
C SER A 73 26.42 -13.12 19.45
N GLN A 74 27.75 -13.14 19.28
CA GLN A 74 28.52 -11.95 18.90
C GLN A 74 28.10 -11.40 17.53
N MET A 75 27.87 -12.26 16.56
CA MET A 75 27.39 -11.85 15.24
C MET A 75 26.00 -11.22 15.29
N LYS A 76 25.08 -11.77 16.08
CA LYS A 76 23.76 -11.18 16.30
C LYS A 76 23.87 -9.79 16.93
N GLU A 77 24.73 -9.64 17.93
CA GLU A 77 24.96 -8.34 18.60
C GLU A 77 25.57 -7.31 17.65
N ILE A 78 26.61 -7.67 16.90
CA ILE A 78 27.27 -6.78 15.93
C ILE A 78 26.29 -6.35 14.83
N LEU A 79 25.52 -7.30 14.28
CA LEU A 79 24.51 -7.00 13.25
C LEU A 79 23.40 -6.11 13.80
N ALA A 80 22.87 -6.42 14.98
CA ALA A 80 21.84 -5.60 15.64
C ALA A 80 22.35 -4.18 15.90
N ASN A 81 23.57 -4.02 16.38
CA ASN A 81 24.19 -2.72 16.62
C ASN A 81 24.39 -1.94 15.32
N ARG A 82 24.88 -2.60 14.27
CA ARG A 82 25.12 -1.94 12.98
C ARG A 82 23.84 -1.57 12.26
N ILE A 83 22.82 -2.42 12.31
CA ILE A 83 21.48 -2.11 11.80
C ILE A 83 20.90 -0.95 12.62
N THR A 84 20.99 -0.98 13.94
CA THR A 84 20.50 0.11 14.80
C THR A 84 21.18 1.44 14.48
N MET A 85 22.49 1.46 14.27
CA MET A 85 23.23 2.65 13.82
C MET A 85 22.72 3.14 12.46
N LYS A 86 22.64 2.26 11.46
CA LYS A 86 22.11 2.63 10.13
C LYS A 86 20.65 3.06 10.18
N MET A 87 19.86 2.50 11.10
CA MET A 87 18.44 2.82 11.29
C MET A 87 18.22 4.14 12.02
N LYS A 88 19.18 4.56 12.86
CA LYS A 88 19.18 5.87 13.50
C LYS A 88 19.37 6.98 12.46
N ASP A 89 20.24 6.72 11.48
CA ASP A 89 20.50 7.63 10.37
C ASP A 89 19.49 7.47 9.21
N PHE A 90 18.77 6.33 9.18
CA PHE A 90 17.65 6.11 8.27
C PHE A 90 16.46 6.96 8.71
N ASN A 91 16.42 8.18 8.20
CA ASN A 91 15.19 8.95 8.10
C ASN A 91 14.58 8.65 6.72
N PRO A 92 13.61 7.73 6.61
CA PRO A 92 12.89 7.58 5.36
C PRO A 92 12.08 8.87 5.19
N ASN A 93 12.62 9.83 4.44
CA ASN A 93 11.85 10.99 3.95
C ASN A 93 10.80 10.43 2.98
N LEU A 94 9.70 9.96 3.55
CA LEU A 94 8.54 9.48 2.83
C LEU A 94 7.63 10.65 2.43
N ASP A 95 8.02 11.89 2.72
CA ASP A 95 7.29 13.10 2.38
C ASP A 95 6.96 13.14 0.87
N GLY A 96 7.92 12.80 0.01
CA GLY A 96 7.69 12.72 -1.44
C GLY A 96 6.75 11.58 -1.84
N LEU A 97 6.84 10.43 -1.15
CA LEU A 97 5.95 9.29 -1.38
C LEU A 97 4.51 9.59 -0.91
N GLN A 98 4.37 10.36 0.16
CA GLN A 98 3.09 10.79 0.69
C GLN A 98 2.42 11.81 -0.23
N GLU A 99 3.17 12.75 -0.80
CA GLU A 99 2.67 13.66 -1.83
C GLU A 99 2.22 12.92 -3.08
N GLU A 100 3.05 12.00 -3.60
CA GLU A 100 2.72 11.21 -4.80
C GLU A 100 1.47 10.33 -4.59
N ILE A 101 1.39 9.63 -3.45
CA ILE A 101 0.23 8.81 -3.10
C ILE A 101 -1.01 9.69 -2.88
N GLY A 102 -0.85 10.81 -2.17
CA GLY A 102 -1.93 11.75 -1.89
C GLY A 102 -2.53 12.32 -3.17
N GLN A 103 -1.68 12.74 -4.11
CA GLN A 103 -2.12 13.30 -5.39
C GLN A 103 -2.82 12.24 -6.26
N ALA A 104 -2.30 11.01 -6.30
CA ALA A 104 -2.92 9.91 -7.04
C ALA A 104 -4.30 9.54 -6.48
N ILE A 105 -4.45 9.54 -5.15
CA ILE A 105 -5.74 9.28 -4.48
C ILE A 105 -6.73 10.42 -4.75
N MET A 106 -6.31 11.68 -4.61
CA MET A 106 -7.16 12.83 -4.90
C MET A 106 -7.66 12.83 -6.35
N TYR A 107 -6.78 12.53 -7.32
CA TYR A 107 -7.17 12.44 -8.72
C TYR A 107 -8.22 11.35 -8.94
N ARG A 108 -8.05 10.15 -8.36
CA ARG A 108 -9.04 9.07 -8.44
C ARG A 108 -10.39 9.46 -7.81
N LEU A 109 -10.38 10.09 -6.64
CA LEU A 109 -11.61 10.57 -5.99
C LEU A 109 -12.31 11.65 -6.81
N ALA A 110 -11.54 12.60 -7.38
CA ALA A 110 -12.09 13.65 -8.23
C ALA A 110 -12.75 13.06 -9.47
N LEU A 111 -12.12 12.08 -10.12
CA LEU A 111 -12.65 11.41 -11.31
C LEU A 111 -13.94 10.63 -10.99
N LEU A 112 -13.98 9.93 -9.85
CA LEU A 112 -15.20 9.29 -9.34
C LEU A 112 -16.30 10.32 -9.04
N GLY A 113 -15.96 11.44 -8.41
CA GLY A 113 -16.90 12.52 -8.10
C GLY A 113 -17.51 13.14 -9.37
N VAL A 114 -16.69 13.42 -10.38
CA VAL A 114 -17.14 13.91 -11.69
C VAL A 114 -18.03 12.87 -12.38
N GLY A 115 -17.66 11.59 -12.36
CA GLY A 115 -18.47 10.51 -12.92
C GLY A 115 -19.84 10.39 -12.23
N ALA A 116 -19.88 10.46 -10.90
CA ALA A 116 -21.11 10.44 -10.14
C ALA A 116 -22.00 11.66 -10.46
N LEU A 117 -21.40 12.85 -10.57
CA LEU A 117 -22.13 14.06 -10.95
C LEU A 117 -22.77 13.94 -12.33
N LEU A 118 -22.02 13.41 -13.32
CA LEU A 118 -22.55 13.17 -14.66
C LEU A 118 -23.73 12.18 -14.64
N LEU A 119 -23.64 11.12 -13.84
CA LEU A 119 -24.76 10.19 -13.67
C LEU A 119 -25.98 10.87 -13.06
N VAL A 120 -25.81 11.71 -12.03
CA VAL A 120 -26.92 12.48 -11.44
C VAL A 120 -27.58 13.37 -12.48
N ILE A 121 -26.80 14.10 -13.29
CA ILE A 121 -27.32 14.95 -14.37
C ILE A 121 -28.11 14.11 -15.38
N LEU A 122 -27.59 12.94 -15.76
CA LEU A 122 -28.27 11.99 -16.63
C LEU A 122 -29.61 11.55 -16.02
N PHE A 123 -29.63 11.14 -14.76
CA PHE A 123 -30.87 10.74 -14.09
C PHE A 123 -31.88 11.87 -13.98
N VAL A 124 -31.46 13.11 -13.70
CA VAL A 124 -32.36 14.26 -13.64
C VAL A 124 -32.93 14.57 -15.02
N PHE A 125 -32.10 14.59 -16.06
CA PHE A 125 -32.52 14.94 -17.41
C PHE A 125 -33.46 13.89 -18.01
N PHE A 126 -33.08 12.61 -17.91
CA PHE A 126 -33.90 11.51 -18.41
C PHE A 126 -35.09 11.24 -17.50
N GLY A 127 -34.94 11.35 -16.19
CA GLY A 127 -36.02 11.22 -15.21
C GLY A 127 -37.11 12.28 -15.43
N TYR A 128 -36.74 13.54 -15.64
CA TYR A 128 -37.69 14.60 -15.98
C TYR A 128 -38.42 14.32 -17.31
N LYS A 129 -37.69 13.89 -18.34
CA LYS A 129 -38.27 13.57 -19.65
C LYS A 129 -39.20 12.35 -19.60
N LEU A 130 -38.83 11.33 -18.83
CA LEU A 130 -39.65 10.14 -18.55
C LEU A 130 -40.91 10.52 -17.78
N TYR A 131 -40.78 11.31 -16.70
CA TYR A 131 -41.91 11.80 -15.91
C TYR A 131 -42.90 12.58 -16.80
N LYS A 132 -42.40 13.52 -17.61
CA LYS A 132 -43.24 14.30 -18.53
C LYS A 132 -43.95 13.42 -19.56
N SER A 133 -43.25 12.46 -20.17
CA SER A 133 -43.81 11.54 -21.18
C SER A 133 -44.90 10.62 -20.62
N ILE A 134 -44.71 10.12 -19.39
CA ILE A 134 -45.71 9.28 -18.71
C ILE A 134 -46.95 10.13 -18.37
N LYS A 135 -46.75 11.32 -17.80
CA LYS A 135 -47.84 12.23 -17.42
C LYS A 135 -48.69 12.65 -18.62
N GLU A 136 -48.07 13.00 -19.76
CA GLU A 136 -48.81 13.32 -21.00
C GLU A 136 -49.59 12.11 -21.55
N LYS A 137 -49.08 10.89 -21.41
CA LYS A 137 -49.79 9.67 -21.81
C LYS A 137 -51.00 9.38 -20.93
N GLU A 138 -50.92 9.64 -19.62
CA GLU A 138 -52.04 9.47 -18.69
C GLU A 138 -53.16 10.48 -18.97
N VAL A 139 -52.81 11.76 -19.13
CA VAL A 139 -53.78 12.81 -19.47
C VAL A 139 -54.53 12.47 -20.76
N ARG A 140 -53.81 12.06 -21.82
CA ARG A 140 -54.44 11.65 -23.09
C ARG A 140 -55.34 10.41 -22.93
N ARG A 141 -55.04 9.49 -22.01
CA ARG A 141 -55.91 8.33 -21.74
C ARG A 141 -57.18 8.74 -21.01
N GLU A 142 -57.09 9.66 -20.07
CA GLU A 142 -58.27 10.18 -19.35
C GLU A 142 -59.18 10.99 -20.26
N GLU A 143 -58.62 11.87 -21.09
CA GLU A 143 -59.38 12.63 -22.09
C GLU A 143 -60.08 11.71 -23.08
N LYS A 144 -59.38 10.66 -23.56
CA LYS A 144 -59.99 9.62 -24.42
C LYS A 144 -61.12 8.87 -23.72
N LYS A 145 -61.02 8.60 -22.41
CA LYS A 145 -62.11 7.96 -21.64
C LYS A 145 -63.31 8.90 -21.46
N LYS A 146 -63.07 10.17 -21.12
CA LYS A 146 -64.12 11.18 -20.93
C LYS A 146 -64.87 11.47 -22.24
N ALA A 147 -64.16 11.60 -23.36
CA ALA A 147 -64.76 11.78 -24.68
C ALA A 147 -65.63 10.57 -25.10
N LYS A 148 -65.18 9.34 -24.78
CA LYS A 148 -65.97 8.13 -25.02
C LYS A 148 -67.23 8.05 -24.15
N GLN A 149 -67.18 8.51 -22.90
CA GLN A 149 -68.35 8.54 -22.02
C GLN A 149 -69.36 9.62 -22.44
N MET A 150 -68.90 10.80 -22.86
CA MET A 150 -69.80 11.84 -23.36
C MET A 150 -70.48 11.46 -24.68
N LYS A 151 -69.78 10.76 -25.58
CA LYS A 151 -70.38 10.21 -26.81
C LYS A 151 -71.38 9.08 -26.58
N LYS A 152 -71.37 8.42 -25.41
CA LYS A 152 -72.37 7.41 -25.03
C LYS A 152 -73.60 8.01 -24.32
N LYS A 153 -73.49 9.25 -23.83
CA LYS A 153 -74.56 9.98 -23.12
C LYS A 153 -75.31 10.96 -24.02
N LYS A 154 -74.89 11.12 -25.26
CA LYS A 154 -75.49 11.98 -26.28
C LYS A 154 -76.02 11.10 -27.39
#